data_AF-B4I6Y0-F1
#
_entry.id   AF-B4I6Y0-F1
#
_cell.length_a   1.000
_cell.length_b   1.000
_cell.length_c   1.000
_cell.angle_alpha   90.00
_cell.angle_beta   90.00
_cell.angle_gamma   90.00
#
_symmetry.space_group_name_H-M   'P 1'
#
loop_
_entity.id
_entity.type
_entity.pdbx_description
1 polymer ?
#
loop_
_entity_poly.entity_id
_entity_poly.type
_entity_poly.pdbx_seq_one_letter_code
_entity_poly.pdbx_strand_id
1 'polypeptide(L)'
;MTRVTSRLGDTAWSGGGRKIVRVDLTNDEGVSWHVAELEQEEIPDGRHYGWSLWTARLPVSEAQRKAGDVEIWAKAVDSAYNVQPEKFEHIWNLRGVLANAYHKVKVKII
;
A
#
# COMPACT_ATOMS: atom_id res chain seq x y z
N MET A 1 -1.95 -23.62 14.65
CA MET A 1 -2.49 -22.43 13.95
C MET A 1 -1.63 -22.18 12.72
N THR A 2 -2.08 -22.61 11.54
CA THR A 2 -1.30 -22.51 10.30
C THR A 2 -1.57 -21.15 9.66
N ARG A 3 -0.62 -20.20 9.75
CA ARG A 3 -0.73 -18.91 9.06
C ARG A 3 -0.48 -19.13 7.57
N VAL A 4 -1.54 -19.14 6.77
CA VAL A 4 -1.41 -19.09 5.32
C VAL A 4 -1.20 -17.64 4.91
N THR A 5 -0.11 -17.38 4.17
CA THR A 5 0.27 -16.04 3.71
C THR A 5 0.12 -15.93 2.19
N SER A 6 -0.55 -14.89 1.69
CA SER A 6 -0.53 -14.53 0.27
C SER A 6 0.59 -13.51 0.01
N ARG A 7 1.28 -13.61 -1.13
CA ARG A 7 2.27 -12.60 -1.57
C ARG A 7 1.56 -11.61 -2.49
N LEU A 8 1.65 -10.33 -2.17
CA LEU A 8 1.21 -9.23 -3.03
C LEU A 8 2.43 -8.40 -3.45
N GLY A 9 2.35 -7.75 -4.62
CA GLY A 9 3.33 -6.77 -5.03
C GLY A 9 2.74 -5.75 -5.99
N ASP A 10 3.25 -4.52 -5.90
CA ASP A 10 2.87 -3.36 -6.70
C ASP A 10 3.99 -2.32 -6.64
N THR A 11 3.68 -1.08 -6.99
CA THR A 11 4.60 0.05 -7.07
C THR A 11 4.19 1.17 -6.11
N ALA A 12 5.15 2.02 -5.74
CA ALA A 12 4.94 3.24 -4.96
C ALA A 12 5.89 4.33 -5.45
N TRP A 13 5.46 5.60 -5.40
CA TRP A 13 6.27 6.72 -5.89
C TRP A 13 5.86 8.05 -5.27
N SER A 14 6.81 8.97 -5.12
CA SER A 14 6.58 10.37 -4.73
C SER A 14 7.36 11.32 -5.64
N GLY A 15 6.80 12.51 -5.85
CA GLY A 15 7.40 13.54 -6.71
C GLY A 15 8.66 14.18 -6.12
N GLY A 16 9.40 14.91 -6.96
CA GLY A 16 10.59 15.64 -6.53
C GLY A 16 11.79 14.76 -6.16
N GLY A 17 11.80 13.49 -6.61
CA GLY A 17 12.87 12.54 -6.32
C GLY A 17 12.88 12.03 -4.88
N ARG A 18 11.78 12.19 -4.14
CA ARG A 18 11.66 11.77 -2.74
C ARG A 18 11.58 10.25 -2.65
N LYS A 19 12.45 9.66 -1.83
CA LYS A 19 12.46 8.22 -1.57
C LYS A 19 11.15 7.76 -0.93
N ILE A 20 10.63 6.59 -1.31
CA ILE A 20 9.60 5.90 -0.53
C ILE A 20 10.28 5.20 0.65
N VAL A 21 9.94 5.61 1.87
CA VAL A 21 10.55 5.06 3.09
C VAL A 21 9.73 3.93 3.69
N ARG A 22 8.44 3.84 3.35
CA ARG A 22 7.55 2.77 3.84
C ARG A 22 6.33 2.59 2.95
N VAL A 23 5.87 1.35 2.80
CA VAL A 23 4.54 1.01 2.29
C VAL A 23 3.84 0.17 3.34
N ASP A 24 2.65 0.60 3.75
CA ASP A 24 1.83 -0.05 4.78
C ASP A 24 0.59 -0.66 4.12
N LEU A 25 0.27 -1.90 4.51
CA LEU A 25 -0.91 -2.64 4.04
C LEU A 25 -1.79 -3.06 5.22
N THR A 26 -3.11 -3.07 4.99
CA THR A 26 -4.09 -3.65 5.92
C THR A 26 -5.04 -4.56 5.15
N ASN A 27 -5.53 -5.61 5.82
CA ASN A 27 -6.63 -6.44 5.36
C ASN A 27 -7.76 -6.53 6.42
N ASP A 28 -7.76 -5.61 7.37
CA ASP A 28 -8.70 -5.50 8.48
C ASP A 28 -9.20 -4.05 8.68
N GLU A 29 -9.39 -3.34 7.55
CA GLU A 29 -9.96 -1.98 7.50
C GLU A 29 -9.18 -0.96 8.35
N GLY A 30 -7.86 -1.13 8.44
CA GLY A 30 -6.96 -0.21 9.12
C GLY A 30 -6.81 -0.43 10.62
N VAL A 31 -7.40 -1.50 11.18
CA VAL A 31 -7.19 -1.90 12.58
C VAL A 31 -5.73 -2.26 12.84
N SER A 32 -5.10 -2.98 11.90
CA SER A 32 -3.67 -3.28 11.94
C SER A 32 -3.01 -3.05 10.58
N TRP A 33 -1.69 -2.80 10.61
CA TRP A 33 -0.90 -2.49 9.42
C TRP A 33 0.36 -3.35 9.37
N HIS A 34 0.71 -3.77 8.16
CA HIS A 34 1.87 -4.61 7.85
C HIS A 34 2.77 -3.87 6.87
N VAL A 35 4.06 -3.80 7.19
CA VAL A 35 5.06 -3.13 6.36
C VAL A 35 5.50 -4.04 5.22
N ALA A 36 5.50 -3.52 3.99
CA ALA A 36 6.02 -4.22 2.82
C ALA A 36 7.56 -4.21 2.76
N GLU A 37 8.12 -5.21 2.10
CA GLU A 37 9.51 -5.22 1.67
C GLU A 37 9.64 -4.33 0.42
N LEU A 38 10.59 -3.40 0.43
CA LEU A 38 10.83 -2.45 -0.66
C LEU A 38 12.04 -2.87 -1.48
N GLU A 39 11.88 -2.89 -2.80
CA GLU A 39 12.98 -3.07 -3.76
C GLU A 39 13.27 -1.72 -4.41
N GLN A 40 14.40 -1.12 -4.03
CA GLN A 40 14.81 0.23 -4.44
C GLN A 40 16.32 0.33 -4.58
N GLU A 41 16.79 1.27 -5.40
CA GLU A 41 18.20 1.62 -5.49
C GLU A 41 18.69 2.36 -4.24
N GLU A 42 19.94 2.09 -3.85
CA GLU A 42 20.63 2.84 -2.79
C GLU A 42 21.30 4.09 -3.34
N ILE A 43 20.48 5.12 -3.61
CA ILE A 43 20.94 6.43 -4.05
C ILE A 43 20.60 7.51 -3.01
N PRO A 44 21.27 8.67 -3.04
CA PRO A 44 20.90 9.80 -2.18
C PRO A 44 19.46 10.24 -2.39
N ASP A 45 18.80 10.66 -1.31
CA ASP A 45 17.46 11.23 -1.40
C ASP A 45 17.40 12.47 -2.31
N GLY A 46 16.25 12.71 -2.92
CA GLY A 46 16.07 13.75 -3.94
C GLY A 46 16.40 13.30 -5.37
N ARG A 47 16.72 12.01 -5.57
CA ARG A 47 17.04 11.42 -6.88
C ARG A 47 16.25 10.15 -7.22
N HIS A 48 15.27 9.78 -6.39
CA HIS A 48 14.40 8.61 -6.61
C HIS A 48 13.30 8.93 -7.64
N TYR A 49 13.67 9.02 -8.92
CA TYR A 49 12.71 9.31 -9.99
C TYR A 49 11.95 8.08 -10.48
N GLY A 50 12.54 6.89 -10.31
CA GLY A 50 11.88 5.61 -10.57
C GLY A 50 10.92 5.22 -9.46
N TRP A 51 9.97 4.35 -9.78
CA TRP A 51 9.07 3.78 -8.78
C TRP A 51 9.82 2.80 -7.88
N SER A 52 9.35 2.71 -6.63
CA SER A 52 9.76 1.68 -5.68
C SER A 52 8.83 0.48 -5.84
N LEU A 53 9.39 -0.68 -6.21
CA LEU A 53 8.61 -1.91 -6.18
C LEU A 53 8.49 -2.36 -4.73
N TRP A 54 7.38 -2.99 -4.38
CA TRP A 54 7.20 -3.55 -3.04
C TRP A 54 6.52 -4.90 -3.09
N THR A 55 6.81 -5.74 -2.10
CA THR A 55 6.07 -6.98 -1.88
C THR A 55 5.71 -7.17 -0.42
N ALA A 56 4.58 -7.81 -0.15
CA ALA A 56 4.09 -8.01 1.22
C ALA A 56 3.47 -9.39 1.40
N ARG A 57 3.52 -9.88 2.64
CA ARG A 57 2.81 -11.08 3.09
C ARG A 57 1.83 -10.71 4.19
N LEU A 58 0.54 -10.92 3.94
CA LEU A 58 -0.50 -10.60 4.91
C LEU A 58 -1.01 -11.87 5.60
N PRO A 59 -1.25 -11.82 6.92
CA PRO A 59 -1.92 -12.90 7.62
C PRO A 59 -3.39 -12.95 7.20
N VAL A 60 -3.89 -14.14 6.86
CA VAL A 60 -5.32 -14.36 6.57
C VAL A 60 -5.93 -15.14 7.72
N SER A 61 -6.90 -14.54 8.41
CA SER A 61 -7.66 -15.17 9.50
C SER A 61 -8.63 -16.23 8.98
N GLU A 62 -9.03 -17.18 9.84
CA GLU A 62 -10.05 -18.18 9.51
C GLU A 62 -11.41 -17.55 9.15
N ALA A 63 -11.74 -16.41 9.75
CA ALA A 63 -12.96 -15.67 9.42
C ALA A 63 -12.93 -15.13 7.99
N GLN A 64 -11.80 -14.53 7.57
CA GLN A 64 -11.60 -14.08 6.19
C GLN A 64 -11.60 -15.26 5.20
N ARG A 65 -10.98 -16.40 5.57
CA ARG A 65 -11.05 -17.63 4.76
C ARG A 65 -12.47 -18.10 4.54
N LYS A 66 -13.29 -18.12 5.60
CA LYS A 66 -14.69 -18.55 5.54
C LYS A 66 -15.57 -17.58 4.76
N ALA A 67 -15.30 -16.27 4.87
CA ALA A 67 -16.00 -15.26 4.06
C ALA A 67 -15.72 -15.43 2.56
N GLY A 68 -14.50 -15.86 2.21
CA GLY A 68 -14.10 -16.14 0.83
C GLY A 68 -13.62 -14.91 0.06
N ASP A 69 -13.67 -13.73 0.66
CA ASP A 69 -13.08 -12.50 0.16
C ASP A 69 -12.46 -11.65 1.28
N VAL A 70 -11.59 -10.73 0.87
CA VAL A 70 -11.00 -9.71 1.75
C VAL A 70 -10.67 -8.47 0.94
N GLU A 71 -10.80 -7.28 1.55
CA GLU A 71 -10.35 -6.03 0.96
C GLU A 71 -8.97 -5.67 1.52
N ILE A 72 -8.03 -5.37 0.64
CA ILE A 72 -6.66 -5.00 0.98
C ILE A 72 -6.48 -3.52 0.66
N TRP A 73 -5.97 -2.75 1.61
CA TRP A 73 -5.65 -1.34 1.41
C TRP A 73 -4.14 -1.17 1.43
N ALA A 74 -3.63 -0.27 0.60
CA ALA A 74 -2.20 0.07 0.55
C ALA A 74 -2.00 1.59 0.59
N LYS A 75 -0.96 2.01 1.30
CA LYS A 75 -0.51 3.42 1.37
C LYS A 75 1.01 3.51 1.49
N ALA A 76 1.60 4.54 0.87
CA ALA A 76 3.03 4.83 0.95
C ALA A 76 3.34 6.06 1.83
N VAL A 77 4.58 6.13 2.29
CA VAL A 77 5.18 7.27 3.01
C VAL A 77 6.49 7.63 2.33
N ASP A 78 6.70 8.91 2.03
CA ASP A 78 7.94 9.39 1.42
C ASP A 78 8.98 9.90 2.45
N SER A 79 10.17 10.29 1.99
CA SER A 79 11.28 10.75 2.84
C SER A 79 11.00 12.06 3.59
N ALA A 80 9.99 12.83 3.17
CA ALA A 80 9.49 14.00 3.89
C ALA A 80 8.28 13.67 4.76
N TYR A 81 7.93 12.39 4.91
CA TYR A 81 6.78 11.92 5.65
C TYR A 81 5.44 12.44 5.13
N ASN A 82 5.36 12.79 3.84
CA ASN A 82 4.06 12.95 3.21
C ASN A 82 3.35 11.61 3.16
N VAL A 83 2.04 11.64 3.37
CA VAL A 83 1.16 10.47 3.39
C VAL A 83 -0.02 10.66 2.45
N GLN A 84 -0.60 9.55 2.03
CA GLN A 84 -1.82 9.54 1.24
C GLN A 84 -3.06 9.78 2.14
N PRO A 85 -4.11 10.45 1.63
CA PRO A 85 -5.39 10.52 2.31
C PRO A 85 -6.12 9.17 2.26
N GLU A 86 -6.96 8.87 3.24
CA GLU A 86 -7.67 7.59 3.27
C GLU A 86 -8.78 7.48 2.22
N LYS A 87 -9.51 8.57 1.98
CA LYS A 87 -10.74 8.59 1.18
C LYS A 87 -10.68 9.62 0.06
N PHE A 88 -11.27 9.26 -1.07
CA PHE A 88 -11.35 10.12 -2.24
C PHE A 88 -12.26 11.34 -2.03
N GLU A 89 -13.28 11.23 -1.18
CA GLU A 89 -14.24 12.28 -0.89
C GLU A 89 -13.59 13.60 -0.47
N HIS A 90 -12.43 13.53 0.20
CA HIS A 90 -11.71 14.71 0.69
C HIS A 90 -10.78 15.35 -0.35
N ILE A 91 -10.50 14.68 -1.47
CA ILE A 91 -9.58 15.13 -2.53
C ILE A 91 -10.24 15.20 -3.90
N TRP A 92 -11.55 14.97 -3.98
CA TRP A 92 -12.29 14.99 -5.22
C TRP A 92 -12.18 16.35 -5.90
N ASN A 93 -12.05 16.34 -7.23
CA ASN A 93 -12.14 17.53 -8.06
C ASN A 93 -12.76 17.16 -9.41
N LEU A 94 -13.40 18.13 -10.06
CA LEU A 94 -14.11 17.96 -11.33
C LEU A 94 -13.25 17.34 -12.45
N ARG A 95 -11.93 17.55 -12.40
CA ARG A 95 -10.99 17.07 -13.43
C ARG A 95 -10.51 15.63 -13.18
N GLY A 96 -10.77 15.07 -11.99
CA GLY A 96 -10.34 13.72 -11.62
C GLY A 96 -8.82 13.56 -11.49
N VAL A 97 -8.07 14.64 -11.26
CA VAL A 97 -6.61 14.61 -11.15
C VAL A 97 -6.16 14.50 -9.69
N LEU A 98 -4.88 14.17 -9.46
CA LEU A 98 -4.29 14.03 -8.10
C LEU A 98 -5.04 13.01 -7.23
N ALA A 99 -5.53 11.95 -7.88
CA ALA A 99 -6.20 10.80 -7.28
C ALA A 99 -5.22 9.92 -6.48
N ASN A 100 -4.81 10.36 -5.30
CA ASN A 100 -3.79 9.68 -4.49
C ASN A 100 -4.29 9.11 -3.17
N ALA A 101 -5.61 8.91 -3.00
CA ALA A 101 -6.15 8.22 -1.83
C ALA A 101 -5.66 6.76 -1.75
N TYR A 102 -5.86 6.09 -0.62
CA TYR A 102 -5.49 4.68 -0.46
C TYR A 102 -6.10 3.82 -1.57
N HIS A 103 -5.27 2.99 -2.19
CA HIS A 103 -5.76 2.01 -3.14
C HIS A 103 -6.37 0.85 -2.36
N LYS A 104 -7.63 0.51 -2.66
CA LYS A 104 -8.38 -0.56 -1.99
C LYS A 104 -8.80 -1.60 -3.03
N VAL A 105 -8.40 -2.85 -2.82
CA VAL A 105 -8.65 -3.95 -3.77
C VAL A 105 -9.33 -5.10 -3.05
N LYS A 106 -10.49 -5.52 -3.56
CA LYS A 106 -11.17 -6.74 -3.12
C LYS A 106 -10.58 -7.95 -3.83
N VAL A 107 -10.16 -8.94 -3.06
CA VAL A 107 -9.59 -10.19 -3.59
C VAL A 107 -10.37 -11.38 -3.04
N LYS A 108 -10.52 -12.42 -3.86
CA LYS A 108 -11.09 -13.70 -3.42
C LYS A 108 -10.01 -14.56 -2.78
N ILE A 109 -10.36 -15.21 -1.68
CA ILE A 109 -9.54 -16.23 -1.03
C ILE A 109 -10.02 -17.58 -1.54
N ILE A 110 -9.12 -18.34 -2.19
CA ILE A 110 -9.37 -19.67 -2.73
C ILE A 110 -8.73 -20.72 -1.82
#